data_AF-J9F543-F1
#
_entry.id   AF-J9F543-F1
#
_cell.length_a   1.000
_cell.length_b   1.000
_cell.length_c   1.000
_cell.angle_alpha   90.00
_cell.angle_beta   90.00
_cell.angle_gamma   90.00
#
_symmetry.space_group_name_H-M   'P 1'
#
loop_
_entity.id
_entity.type
_entity.pdbx_description
1 polymer ?
#
loop_
_entity_poly.entity_id
_entity_poly.type
_entity_poly.pdbx_seq_one_letter_code
_entity_poly.pdbx_strand_id
1 'polypeptide(L)'
;MNMISNELKELFFKTYIKGGLDLKTQEAALRQRPDIVIATPGRLIDHLHNAPNFSLADVEILVLDEADRMLDEAFSIQMKEIIHLCARNRQTMLFSATMTDQVYMFRIPYLLYLLNL
;
A
#
# COMPACT_ATOMS: atom_id res chain seq x y z
N MET A 1 20.19 2.68 3.44
CA MET A 1 18.94 1.90 3.25
C MET A 1 18.99 0.47 3.81
N ASN A 2 20.15 -0.20 3.89
CA ASN A 2 20.25 -1.59 4.40
C ASN A 2 20.30 -1.75 5.93
N MET A 3 20.64 -0.70 6.69
CA MET A 3 20.77 -0.78 8.15
C MET A 3 19.40 -0.73 8.85
N ILE A 4 18.54 0.24 8.45
CA ILE A 4 17.15 0.37 8.92
C ILE A 4 16.33 -0.89 8.59
N SER A 5 16.67 -1.57 7.48
CA SER A 5 15.93 -2.77 7.07
C SER A 5 16.19 -3.98 7.97
N ASN A 6 17.28 -4.01 8.74
CA ASN A 6 17.62 -5.10 9.65
C ASN A 6 17.04 -4.89 11.05
N GLU A 7 17.10 -3.67 11.60
CA GLU A 7 16.46 -3.37 12.90
C GLU A 7 14.93 -3.54 12.83
N LEU A 8 14.30 -3.16 11.72
CA LEU A 8 12.87 -3.40 11.51
C LEU A 8 12.51 -4.89 11.39
N LYS A 9 13.44 -5.77 10.99
CA LYS A 9 13.18 -7.23 10.92
C LYS A 9 13.06 -7.86 12.30
N GLU A 10 13.68 -7.28 13.32
CA GLU A 10 13.61 -7.81 14.69
C GLU A 10 12.29 -7.46 15.38
N LEU A 11 11.58 -6.44 14.87
CA LEU A 11 10.37 -5.91 15.50
C LEU A 11 9.08 -6.22 14.73
N PHE A 12 9.14 -6.30 13.40
CA PHE A 12 7.95 -6.46 12.57
C PHE A 12 8.15 -7.50 11.46
N PHE A 13 7.19 -8.40 11.34
CA PHE A 13 7.10 -9.32 10.24
C PHE A 13 6.54 -8.60 9.00
N LYS A 14 7.28 -8.62 7.89
CA LYS A 14 6.92 -7.89 6.66
C LYS A 14 6.91 -8.79 5.43
N THR A 15 6.05 -8.46 4.47
CA THR A 15 6.03 -9.11 3.16
C THR A 15 5.96 -8.09 2.02
N TYR A 16 6.38 -8.54 0.83
CA TYR A 16 6.36 -7.76 -0.40
C TYR A 16 5.40 -8.40 -1.41
N ILE A 17 4.47 -7.61 -1.92
CA ILE A 17 3.42 -8.06 -2.83
C ILE A 17 3.54 -7.33 -4.18
N LYS A 18 4.13 -7.99 -5.18
CA LYS A 18 4.40 -7.37 -6.49
C LYS A 18 4.41 -8.34 -7.66
N GLY A 19 4.36 -7.79 -8.87
CA GLY A 19 4.61 -8.53 -10.11
C GLY A 19 5.99 -9.20 -10.14
N GLY A 20 6.13 -10.26 -10.93
CA GLY A 20 7.40 -10.98 -11.11
C GLY A 20 7.77 -11.99 -10.00
N LEU A 21 6.98 -12.07 -8.91
CA LEU A 21 7.11 -13.10 -7.88
C LEU A 21 5.99 -14.14 -8.01
N ASP A 22 6.29 -15.37 -7.57
CA ASP A 22 5.33 -16.48 -7.54
C ASP A 22 4.12 -16.14 -6.64
N LEU A 23 2.91 -16.47 -7.12
CA LEU A 23 1.66 -16.16 -6.43
C LEU A 23 1.52 -16.97 -5.14
N LYS A 24 1.84 -18.28 -5.18
CA LYS A 24 1.67 -19.17 -4.01
C LYS A 24 2.59 -18.76 -2.86
N THR A 25 3.80 -18.33 -3.18
CA THR A 25 4.77 -17.82 -2.21
C THR A 25 4.25 -16.56 -1.52
N GLN A 26 3.70 -15.62 -2.29
CA GLN A 26 3.09 -14.40 -1.74
C GLN A 26 1.85 -14.72 -0.89
N GLU A 27 0.98 -15.63 -1.33
CA GLU A 27 -0.16 -16.09 -0.52
C GLU A 27 0.30 -16.74 0.80
N ALA A 28 1.32 -17.58 0.77
CA ALA A 28 1.87 -18.20 1.97
C ALA A 28 2.44 -17.16 2.95
N ALA A 29 3.05 -16.10 2.43
CA ALA A 29 3.52 -14.98 3.25
C ALA A 29 2.35 -14.17 3.84
N LEU A 30 1.28 -13.92 3.08
CA LEU A 30 0.08 -13.23 3.58
C LEU A 30 -0.65 -14.03 4.66
N ARG A 31 -0.69 -15.36 4.55
CA ARG A 31 -1.28 -16.25 5.58
C ARG A 31 -0.57 -16.18 6.93
N GLN A 32 0.68 -15.76 6.95
CA GLN A 32 1.44 -15.54 8.19
C GLN A 32 1.06 -14.24 8.91
N ARG A 33 0.10 -13.46 8.38
CA ARG A 33 -0.40 -12.20 8.97
C ARG A 33 0.72 -11.20 9.28
N PRO A 34 1.44 -10.72 8.25
CA PRO A 34 2.48 -9.71 8.41
C PRO A 34 1.94 -8.42 9.02
N ASP A 35 2.74 -7.83 9.91
CA ASP A 35 2.51 -6.50 10.47
C ASP A 35 2.58 -5.42 9.38
N ILE A 36 3.44 -5.65 8.37
CA ILE A 36 3.67 -4.70 7.28
C ILE A 36 3.56 -5.39 5.92
N VAL A 37 2.70 -4.85 5.05
CA VAL A 37 2.58 -5.24 3.65
C VAL A 37 3.04 -4.10 2.75
N ILE A 38 4.06 -4.34 1.93
CA ILE A 38 4.52 -3.38 0.90
C ILE A 38 4.07 -3.92 -0.45
N ALA A 39 3.21 -3.20 -1.16
CA ALA A 39 2.56 -3.75 -2.35
C ALA A 39 2.47 -2.78 -3.54
N THR A 40 2.55 -3.33 -4.75
CA THR A 40 2.09 -2.64 -5.96
C THR A 40 0.58 -2.85 -6.13
N PRO A 41 -0.22 -1.82 -6.50
CA PRO A 41 -1.68 -1.88 -6.45
C PRO A 41 -2.29 -3.09 -7.18
N GLY A 42 -1.90 -3.33 -8.42
CA GLY A 42 -2.44 -4.44 -9.23
C GLY A 42 -2.24 -5.81 -8.57
N ARG A 43 -1.03 -6.11 -8.06
CA ARG A 43 -0.79 -7.39 -7.39
C ARG A 43 -1.53 -7.50 -6.06
N LEU A 44 -1.68 -6.39 -5.33
CA LEU A 44 -2.45 -6.39 -4.09
C LEU A 44 -3.92 -6.76 -4.34
N ILE A 45 -4.53 -6.17 -5.36
CA ILE A 45 -5.91 -6.48 -5.78
C ILE A 45 -6.06 -7.94 -6.19
N ASP A 46 -5.11 -8.50 -6.94
CA ASP A 46 -5.12 -9.92 -7.28
C ASP A 46 -5.24 -10.79 -6.03
N HIS A 47 -4.48 -10.47 -4.97
CA HIS A 47 -4.58 -11.21 -3.71
C HIS A 47 -5.87 -10.92 -2.94
N LEU A 48 -6.37 -9.69 -2.93
CA LEU A 48 -7.65 -9.37 -2.27
C LEU A 48 -8.83 -10.11 -2.89
N HIS A 49 -8.79 -10.38 -4.20
CA HIS A 49 -9.84 -11.10 -4.90
C HIS A 49 -9.69 -12.62 -4.87
N ASN A 50 -8.46 -13.13 -4.88
CA ASN A 50 -8.22 -14.56 -5.09
C ASN A 50 -7.62 -15.29 -3.87
N ALA A 51 -6.97 -14.58 -2.94
CA ALA A 51 -6.35 -15.22 -1.79
C ALA A 51 -7.38 -15.40 -0.66
N PRO A 52 -7.66 -16.65 -0.23
CA PRO A 52 -8.62 -16.90 0.83
C PRO A 52 -8.12 -16.30 2.15
N ASN A 53 -9.04 -15.65 2.88
CA ASN A 53 -8.81 -15.07 4.21
C ASN A 53 -7.76 -13.93 4.26
N PHE A 54 -7.45 -13.28 3.14
CA PHE A 54 -6.70 -12.04 3.12
C PHE A 54 -7.64 -10.85 3.02
N SER A 55 -7.48 -9.84 3.88
CA SER A 55 -8.28 -8.62 3.86
C SER A 55 -7.48 -7.44 4.42
N LEU A 56 -7.93 -6.22 4.14
CA LEU A 56 -7.37 -4.98 4.70
C LEU A 56 -8.24 -4.38 5.81
N ALA A 57 -9.22 -5.15 6.31
CA ALA A 57 -10.22 -4.67 7.27
C ALA A 57 -9.61 -4.24 8.62
N ASP A 58 -8.43 -4.76 8.96
CA ASP A 58 -7.72 -4.46 10.21
C ASP A 58 -6.54 -3.47 10.02
N VAL A 59 -6.42 -2.83 8.85
CA VAL A 59 -5.33 -1.89 8.57
C VAL A 59 -5.53 -0.58 9.33
N GLU A 60 -4.63 -0.29 10.26
CA GLU A 60 -4.62 0.95 11.05
C GLU A 60 -3.86 2.10 10.37
N ILE A 61 -2.89 1.79 9.50
CA ILE A 61 -2.06 2.76 8.79
C ILE A 61 -1.98 2.40 7.31
N LEU A 62 -2.38 3.33 6.44
CA LEU A 62 -2.23 3.23 4.99
C LEU A 62 -1.26 4.30 4.50
N VAL A 63 -0.21 3.88 3.78
CA VAL A 63 0.75 4.79 3.12
C VAL A 63 0.60 4.68 1.62
N LEU A 64 0.39 5.83 0.97
CA LEU A 64 0.27 5.98 -0.48
C LEU A 64 1.50 6.73 -0.96
N ASP A 65 2.50 6.00 -1.46
CA ASP A 65 3.77 6.58 -1.96
C ASP A 65 3.67 6.95 -3.44
N GLU A 66 4.55 7.82 -3.94
CA GLU A 66 4.56 8.28 -5.35
C GLU A 66 3.17 8.67 -5.90
N ALA A 67 2.37 9.41 -5.12
CA ALA A 67 0.96 9.68 -5.43
C ALA A 67 0.74 10.35 -6.80
N ASP A 68 1.67 11.18 -7.23
CA ASP A 68 1.68 11.85 -8.53
C ASP A 68 1.75 10.86 -9.70
N ARG A 69 2.33 9.68 -9.50
CA ARG A 69 2.32 8.58 -10.49
C ARG A 69 1.13 7.64 -10.29
N MET A 70 0.73 7.40 -9.04
CA MET A 70 -0.39 6.50 -8.74
C MET A 70 -1.77 7.06 -9.10
N LEU A 71 -1.87 8.37 -9.36
CA LEU A 71 -3.10 9.03 -9.78
C LEU A 71 -3.28 9.10 -11.31
N ASP A 72 -2.35 8.55 -12.10
CA ASP A 72 -2.58 8.30 -13.53
C ASP A 72 -3.75 7.32 -13.73
N GLU A 73 -4.46 7.42 -14.87
CA GLU A 73 -5.76 6.75 -15.10
C GLU A 73 -5.76 5.26 -14.73
N ALA A 74 -4.70 4.53 -15.08
CA ALA A 74 -4.60 3.07 -14.88
C ALA A 74 -4.57 2.65 -13.39
N PHE A 75 -3.99 3.47 -12.51
CA PHE A 75 -3.81 3.13 -11.10
C PHE A 75 -4.87 3.77 -10.20
N SER A 76 -5.47 4.88 -10.62
CA SER A 76 -6.46 5.61 -9.81
C SER A 76 -7.65 4.74 -9.37
N ILE A 77 -8.13 3.85 -10.24
CA ILE A 77 -9.25 2.93 -9.96
C ILE A 77 -8.82 1.91 -8.90
N GLN A 78 -7.64 1.30 -9.09
CA GLN A 78 -7.06 0.32 -8.18
C GLN A 78 -6.83 0.92 -6.79
N MET A 79 -6.34 2.15 -6.73
CA MET A 79 -6.12 2.87 -5.47
C MET A 79 -7.42 3.12 -4.72
N LYS A 80 -8.47 3.58 -5.42
CA LYS A 80 -9.80 3.81 -4.81
C LYS A 80 -10.39 2.52 -4.24
N GLU A 81 -10.22 1.40 -4.94
CA GLU A 81 -10.65 0.09 -4.49
C GLU A 81 -9.90 -0.34 -3.22
N ILE A 82 -8.56 -0.28 -3.22
CA ILE A 82 -7.74 -0.61 -2.04
C ILE A 82 -8.15 0.24 -0.83
N ILE A 83 -8.29 1.55 -1.02
CA ILE A 83 -8.72 2.50 0.02
C ILE A 83 -10.09 2.15 0.59
N HIS A 84 -11.00 1.66 -0.24
CA HIS A 84 -12.34 1.25 0.15
C HIS A 84 -12.35 -0.06 0.94
N LEU A 85 -11.45 -0.99 0.61
CA LEU A 85 -11.30 -2.27 1.30
C LEU A 85 -10.58 -2.16 2.65
N CYS A 86 -9.83 -1.07 2.87
CA CYS A 86 -9.19 -0.77 4.16
C CYS A 86 -10.19 -0.31 5.24
N ALA A 87 -9.84 -0.54 6.51
CA ALA A 87 -10.58 -0.03 7.67
C ALA A 87 -10.91 1.47 7.56
N ARG A 88 -12.14 1.90 7.90
CA ARG A 88 -12.51 3.33 7.84
C ARG A 88 -11.78 4.18 8.88
N ASN A 89 -11.59 3.63 10.09
CA ASN A 89 -10.85 4.30 11.16
C ASN A 89 -9.38 3.92 11.06
N ARG A 90 -8.65 4.63 10.21
CA ARG A 90 -7.22 4.43 9.97
C ARG A 90 -6.52 5.76 9.75
N GLN A 91 -5.24 5.84 10.05
CA GLN A 91 -4.40 6.92 9.57
C GLN A 91 -4.04 6.67 8.11
N THR A 92 -4.24 7.64 7.24
CA THR A 92 -3.81 7.56 5.84
C THR A 92 -2.84 8.70 5.53
N MET A 93 -1.68 8.34 5.01
CA MET A 93 -0.61 9.26 4.60
C MET A 93 -0.39 9.15 3.10
N LEU A 94 -0.24 10.29 2.45
CA LEU A 94 -0.01 10.45 1.02
C LEU A 94 1.36 11.11 0.84
N PHE A 95 2.26 10.48 0.09
CA PHE A 95 3.57 11.02 -0.25
C PHE A 95 3.66 11.24 -1.75
N SER A 96 4.18 12.39 -2.15
CA SER A 96 4.30 12.74 -3.56
C SER A 96 5.51 13.63 -3.80
N ALA A 97 6.14 13.46 -4.96
CA ALA A 97 7.25 14.34 -5.38
C ALA A 97 6.73 15.68 -5.92
N THR A 98 5.51 15.71 -6.46
CA THR A 98 4.93 16.90 -7.11
C THR A 98 3.51 17.20 -6.64
N MET A 99 3.13 18.49 -6.63
CA MET A 99 1.77 18.93 -6.29
C MET A 99 0.97 19.22 -7.56
N THR A 100 0.44 18.18 -8.19
CA THR A 100 -0.50 18.34 -9.31
C THR A 100 -1.91 18.64 -8.80
N ASP A 101 -2.78 19.16 -9.67
CA ASP A 101 -4.19 19.38 -9.31
C ASP A 101 -4.88 18.08 -8.89
N GLN A 102 -4.53 16.95 -9.51
CA GLN A 102 -5.05 15.64 -9.13
C GLN A 102 -4.64 15.24 -7.71
N VAL A 103 -3.35 15.40 -7.36
CA VAL A 103 -2.85 15.15 -5.98
C VAL A 103 -3.54 16.07 -4.99
N TYR A 104 -3.67 17.36 -5.34
CA TYR A 104 -4.34 18.36 -4.52
C TYR A 104 -5.80 17.96 -4.23
N MET A 105 -6.55 17.53 -5.24
CA MET A 105 -7.94 17.13 -5.07
C MET A 105 -8.07 15.79 -4.33
N PHE A 106 -7.17 14.85 -4.58
CA PHE A 106 -7.20 13.52 -3.97
C PHE A 106 -6.92 13.55 -2.45
N ARG A 107 -6.17 14.54 -1.96
CA ARG A 107 -5.77 14.61 -0.55
C ARG A 107 -6.86 14.99 0.44
N ILE A 108 -8.05 15.40 -0.01
CA ILE A 108 -9.06 16.07 0.84
C ILE A 108 -9.48 15.28 2.11
N PRO A 109 -9.22 13.96 2.25
CA PRO A 109 -9.32 13.25 3.53
C PRO A 109 -8.00 12.71 4.12
N TYR A 110 -6.82 13.03 3.56
CA TYR A 110 -5.54 12.39 3.87
C TYR A 110 -4.45 13.38 4.28
N LEU A 111 -3.51 12.93 5.12
CA LEU A 111 -2.32 13.70 5.45
C LEU A 111 -1.35 13.67 4.26
N LEU A 112 -1.13 14.81 3.60
CA LEU A 112 -0.23 14.92 2.45
C LEU A 112 1.15 15.43 2.85
N TYR A 113 2.18 14.75 2.35
CA TYR A 113 3.58 15.07 2.50
C TYR A 113 4.21 15.25 1.10
N LEU A 114 4.72 16.46 0.82
CA LEU A 114 5.55 16.69 -0.35
C LEU A 114 6.99 16.32 -0.05
N LEU A 115 7.57 15.49 -0.91
CA LEU A 115 8.96 15.09 -0.83
C LEU A 115 9.83 16.14 -1.53
N ASN A 116 10.81 16.70 -0.81
CA ASN A 116 11.85 17.55 -1.39
C ASN A 116 12.96 16.65 -1.96
N LEU A 117 12.70 16.01 -3.10
CA LEU A 117 13.66 15.15 -3.81
C LEU A 117 14.59 15.95 -4.73
#